data_AF-A0A7K2EHQ2-F1
#
_entry.id   AF-A0A7K2EHQ2-F1
#
_cell.length_a   1.000
_cell.length_b   1.000
_cell.length_c   1.000
_cell.angle_alpha   90.00
_cell.angle_beta   90.00
_cell.angle_gamma   90.00
#
_symmetry.space_group_name_H-M   'P 1'
#
loop_
_entity.id
_entity.type
_entity.pdbx_description
1 polymer ?
#
loop_
_entity_poly.entity_id
_entity_poly.type
_entity_poly.pdbx_seq_one_letter_code
_entity_poly.pdbx_strand_id
1 'polypeptide(L)'
;MSLLGFNTGYVEALYKRFQDDPSSVSESWRDFFADYDPGESIPVTVEPKQDRQTTIAKEPPRPSGDGLPADTAVAPIRGPSAAIVENMEASLEIPTATSVRTLSVKLLTENRTLLNQYQRGIGGQKVSFTHLIAFAIVQALKAFPTMFSTFIRDGNKPQHVRP
;
A
#
# COMPACT_ATOMS: atom_id res chain seq x y z
N MET A 1 21.90 -16.58 -13.37
CA MET A 1 20.60 -16.45 -12.67
C MET A 1 20.76 -15.29 -11.71
N SER A 2 20.38 -14.09 -12.14
CA SER A 2 20.65 -12.86 -11.38
C SER A 2 19.82 -12.84 -10.10
N LEU A 3 20.52 -12.81 -8.98
CA LEU A 3 19.99 -12.78 -7.62
C LEU A 3 19.68 -11.33 -7.21
N LEU A 4 19.01 -10.58 -8.09
CA LEU A 4 18.81 -9.14 -7.99
C LEU A 4 17.32 -8.83 -8.16
N GLY A 5 16.73 -8.20 -7.15
CA GLY A 5 15.29 -8.04 -6.96
C GLY A 5 14.57 -7.31 -8.10
N PHE A 6 13.24 -7.43 -8.09
CA PHE A 6 12.27 -6.92 -9.07
C PHE A 6 12.43 -5.45 -9.49
N ASN A 7 13.21 -4.65 -8.75
CA ASN A 7 13.38 -3.21 -8.96
C ASN A 7 14.74 -2.79 -9.55
N THR A 8 15.64 -3.74 -9.89
CA THR A 8 17.00 -3.41 -10.38
C THR A 8 16.98 -2.55 -11.65
N GLY A 9 16.15 -2.89 -12.63
CA GLY A 9 16.03 -2.11 -13.87
C GLY A 9 15.48 -0.70 -13.66
N TYR A 10 14.71 -0.46 -12.60
CA TYR A 10 14.22 0.88 -12.26
C TYR A 10 15.32 1.75 -11.66
N VAL A 11 16.13 1.19 -10.76
CA VAL A 11 17.28 1.89 -10.16
C VAL A 11 18.33 2.22 -11.21
N GLU A 12 18.62 1.29 -12.14
CA GLU A 12 19.53 1.54 -13.26
C GLU A 12 19.04 2.68 -14.18
N ALA A 13 17.73 2.74 -14.44
CA ALA A 13 17.14 3.82 -15.24
C ALA A 13 17.23 5.19 -14.54
N LEU A 14 17.04 5.24 -13.22
CA LEU A 14 17.21 6.46 -12.42
C LEU A 14 18.66 6.89 -12.34
N TYR A 15 19.60 5.94 -12.21
CA TYR A 15 21.02 6.24 -12.15
C TYR A 15 21.54 6.84 -13.47
N LYS A 16 21.08 6.33 -14.62
CA LYS A 16 21.38 6.94 -15.93
C LYS A 16 20.89 8.38 -16.02
N ARG A 17 19.66 8.65 -15.58
CA ARG A 17 19.11 10.02 -15.54
C ARG A 17 19.91 10.95 -14.63
N PHE A 18 20.36 10.45 -13.48
CA PHE A 18 21.22 11.19 -12.56
C PHE A 18 22.58 11.54 -13.18
N GLN A 19 23.17 10.64 -13.97
CA GLN A 19 24.42 10.92 -14.70
C GLN A 19 24.23 12.01 -15.78
N ASP A 20 23.08 12.02 -16.46
CA ASP A 20 22.76 13.00 -17.50
C ASP A 20 22.45 14.38 -16.90
N ASP A 21 21.62 14.43 -15.85
CA ASP A 21 21.27 15.64 -15.11
C ASP A 21 20.94 15.27 -13.64
N PRO A 22 21.77 15.66 -12.66
CA PRO A 22 21.53 15.38 -11.25
C PRO A 22 20.19 15.93 -10.74
N SER A 23 19.69 17.04 -11.29
CA SER A 23 18.43 17.65 -10.88
C SER A 23 17.19 16.89 -11.37
N SER A 24 17.36 15.95 -12.31
CA SER A 24 16.28 15.13 -12.88
C SER A 24 15.74 14.05 -11.94
N VAL A 25 16.44 13.77 -10.84
CA VAL A 25 16.02 12.84 -9.78
C VAL A 25 15.75 13.60 -8.48
N SER A 26 14.93 13.03 -7.58
CA SER A 26 14.61 13.68 -6.30
C SER A 26 15.85 13.81 -5.41
N GLU A 27 15.79 14.71 -4.42
CA GLU A 27 16.87 14.93 -3.44
C GLU A 27 17.33 13.64 -2.76
N SER A 28 16.38 12.81 -2.31
CA SER A 28 16.67 11.50 -1.72
C SER A 28 17.41 10.54 -2.66
N TRP A 29 17.20 10.65 -3.97
CA TRP A 29 17.90 9.83 -4.97
C TRP A 29 19.27 10.41 -5.31
N ARG A 30 19.44 11.74 -5.28
CA ARG A 30 20.76 12.38 -5.43
C ARG A 30 21.70 12.00 -4.28
N ASP A 31 21.21 12.07 -3.05
CA ASP A 31 21.99 11.70 -1.86
C ASP A 31 22.38 10.22 -1.90
N PHE A 32 21.48 9.35 -2.38
CA PHE A 32 21.77 7.94 -2.57
C PHE A 32 22.82 7.69 -3.66
N PHE A 33 22.73 8.39 -4.81
CA PHE A 33 23.66 8.21 -5.93
C PHE A 33 25.00 8.91 -5.75
N ALA A 34 25.12 9.85 -4.82
CA ALA A 34 26.38 10.52 -4.50
C ALA A 34 27.50 9.54 -4.12
N ASP A 35 27.14 8.46 -3.41
CA ASP A 35 28.06 7.42 -2.93
C ASP A 35 27.80 6.04 -3.57
N TYR A 36 27.07 5.99 -4.69
CA TYR A 36 26.64 4.72 -5.31
C TYR A 36 27.71 4.10 -6.21
N ASP A 37 28.17 2.89 -5.85
CA ASP A 37 29.03 2.04 -6.70
C ASP A 37 28.20 0.94 -7.38
N PRO A 38 28.04 0.93 -8.71
CA PRO A 38 27.32 -0.10 -9.45
C PRO A 38 27.98 -1.49 -9.40
N GLY A 39 29.21 -1.60 -8.89
CA GLY A 39 29.93 -2.87 -8.68
C GLY A 39 29.64 -3.54 -7.33
N GLU A 40 29.07 -2.83 -6.37
CA GLU A 40 28.79 -3.34 -5.03
C GLU A 40 27.31 -3.74 -4.90
N SER A 41 27.04 -4.98 -4.49
CA SER A 41 25.67 -5.45 -4.29
C SER A 41 25.03 -4.68 -3.13
N ILE A 42 24.05 -3.81 -3.42
CA ILE A 42 23.31 -3.06 -2.40
C ILE A 42 22.62 -4.07 -1.45
N PRO A 43 22.96 -4.13 -0.16
CA PRO A 43 22.14 -4.84 0.80
C PRO A 43 20.86 -4.04 1.01
N VAL A 44 19.77 -4.45 0.37
CA VAL A 44 18.42 -3.96 0.73
C VAL A 44 17.99 -4.66 2.02
N THR A 45 18.69 -4.36 3.11
CA THR A 45 18.18 -4.61 4.46
C THR A 45 17.34 -3.41 4.83
N VAL A 46 16.02 -3.54 4.68
CA VAL A 46 15.09 -2.59 5.28
C VAL A 46 15.07 -2.90 6.78
N GLU A 47 16.01 -2.33 7.52
CA GLU A 47 16.05 -2.43 8.98
C GLU A 47 14.97 -1.50 9.57
N PRO A 48 14.03 -1.99 10.40
CA PRO A 48 12.98 -1.15 10.95
C PRO A 48 13.56 -0.26 12.05
N LYS A 49 13.94 0.98 11.71
CA LYS A 49 14.21 2.01 12.73
C LYS A 49 12.89 2.51 13.32
N GLN A 50 12.57 1.97 14.50
CA GLN A 50 11.68 2.60 15.46
C GLN A 50 12.23 3.96 15.91
N ASP A 51 11.30 4.84 16.24
CA ASP A 51 11.44 6.17 16.83
C ASP A 51 12.08 7.26 15.97
N ARG A 52 11.20 8.06 15.34
CA ARG A 52 11.43 9.49 15.21
C ARG A 52 10.14 10.25 15.52
N GLN A 53 10.17 10.97 16.64
CA GLN A 53 9.19 11.98 17.03
C GLN A 53 8.89 12.92 15.86
N THR A 54 7.61 13.07 15.56
CA THR A 54 7.10 14.01 14.56
C THR A 54 7.18 15.44 15.10
N THR A 55 8.26 16.15 14.79
CA THR A 55 8.17 17.60 14.64
C THR A 55 7.32 17.88 13.41
N ILE A 56 6.22 18.61 13.57
CA ILE A 56 5.34 19.04 12.48
C ILE A 56 6.16 19.96 11.57
N ALA A 57 6.73 19.39 10.50
CA ALA A 57 7.29 20.14 9.40
C ALA A 57 6.13 20.76 8.62
N LYS A 58 6.18 22.08 8.48
CA LYS A 58 5.25 22.90 7.72
C LYS A 58 5.16 22.36 6.29
N GLU A 59 3.95 22.05 5.82
CA GLU A 59 3.68 21.55 4.48
C GLU A 59 4.31 22.50 3.44
N PRO A 60 5.21 22.02 2.56
CA PRO A 60 5.71 22.85 1.47
C PRO A 60 4.52 23.25 0.58
N PRO A 61 4.50 24.49 0.04
CA PRO A 61 3.42 24.91 -0.84
C PRO A 61 3.34 23.93 -2.02
N ARG A 62 2.16 23.33 -2.22
CA ARG A 62 1.86 22.53 -3.41
C ARG A 62 2.16 23.38 -4.65
N PRO A 63 3.01 22.93 -5.60
CA PRO A 63 3.16 23.63 -6.86
C PRO A 63 1.82 23.59 -7.60
N SER A 64 1.18 24.75 -7.71
CA SER A 64 0.05 24.96 -8.61
C SER A 64 0.62 25.12 -10.01
N GLY A 65 0.58 24.02 -10.78
CA GLY A 65 1.16 23.92 -12.12
C GLY A 65 1.89 22.59 -12.22
N ASP A 66 1.37 21.68 -13.03
CA ASP A 66 1.54 20.23 -12.97
C ASP A 66 2.98 19.71 -13.11
N GLY A 67 3.97 20.59 -13.30
CA GLY A 67 5.40 20.24 -13.42
C GLY A 67 5.72 19.35 -14.63
N LEU A 68 4.74 19.11 -15.50
CA LEU A 68 4.84 18.24 -16.66
C LEU A 68 5.52 18.98 -17.81
N PRO A 69 6.46 18.34 -18.54
CA PRO A 69 6.97 18.85 -19.80
C PRO A 69 5.82 19.19 -20.76
N ALA A 70 5.97 20.25 -21.55
CA ALA A 70 4.92 20.78 -22.43
C ALA A 70 4.34 19.75 -23.43
N ASP A 71 5.10 18.71 -23.76
CA ASP A 71 4.71 17.64 -24.69
C ASP A 71 4.01 16.45 -24.00
N THR A 72 3.64 16.58 -22.72
CA THR A 72 2.96 15.50 -21.99
C THR A 72 1.52 15.36 -22.46
N ALA A 73 1.20 14.23 -23.08
CA ALA A 73 -0.17 13.90 -23.46
C ALA A 73 -1.05 13.67 -22.21
N VAL A 74 -2.02 14.56 -22.00
CA VAL A 74 -3.03 14.43 -20.94
C VAL A 74 -4.27 13.73 -21.50
N ALA A 75 -4.65 12.60 -20.91
CA ALA A 75 -5.88 11.88 -21.25
C ALA A 75 -6.86 11.93 -20.08
N PRO A 76 -8.14 12.29 -20.31
CA PRO A 76 -9.14 12.34 -19.25
C PRO A 76 -9.53 10.92 -18.81
N ILE A 77 -9.70 10.73 -17.49
CA ILE A 77 -10.18 9.49 -16.89
C ILE A 77 -11.69 9.38 -17.12
N ARG A 78 -12.16 8.22 -17.61
CA ARG A 78 -13.57 7.98 -17.93
C ARG A 78 -14.07 6.64 -17.38
N GLY A 79 -15.38 6.50 -17.29
CA GLY A 79 -16.05 5.24 -16.97
C GLY A 79 -15.73 4.75 -15.54
N PRO A 80 -15.53 3.43 -15.33
CA PRO A 80 -15.30 2.85 -14.01
C PRO A 80 -14.12 3.46 -13.26
N SER A 81 -13.07 3.89 -13.96
CA SER A 81 -11.91 4.52 -13.33
C SER A 81 -12.23 5.90 -12.76
N ALA A 82 -13.14 6.66 -13.40
CA ALA A 82 -13.61 7.93 -12.85
C ALA A 82 -14.46 7.74 -11.59
N ALA A 83 -15.30 6.69 -11.55
CA ALA A 83 -16.06 6.33 -10.36
C ALA A 83 -15.16 5.91 -9.18
N ILE A 84 -14.01 5.27 -9.45
CA ILE A 84 -13.03 4.98 -8.39
C ILE A 84 -12.46 6.29 -7.84
N VAL A 85 -12.10 7.26 -8.70
CA VAL A 85 -11.61 8.56 -8.25
C VAL A 85 -12.63 9.26 -7.34
N GLU A 86 -13.89 9.33 -7.76
CA GLU A 86 -14.98 9.93 -6.97
C GLU A 86 -15.11 9.27 -5.58
N ASN A 87 -15.07 7.93 -5.50
CA ASN A 87 -15.15 7.21 -4.23
C ASN A 87 -13.90 7.41 -3.35
N MET A 88 -12.71 7.52 -3.96
CA MET A 88 -11.47 7.79 -3.25
C MET A 88 -11.45 9.21 -2.68
N GLU A 89 -11.98 10.19 -3.42
CA GLU A 89 -12.17 11.57 -2.94
C GLU A 89 -13.17 11.62 -1.79
N ALA A 90 -14.31 10.94 -1.90
CA ALA A 90 -15.29 10.83 -0.81
C ALA A 90 -14.70 10.18 0.46
N SER A 91 -13.77 9.23 0.30
CA SER A 91 -13.13 8.55 1.44
C SER A 91 -12.27 9.47 2.31
N LEU A 92 -11.86 10.63 1.80
CA LEU A 92 -11.06 11.62 2.56
C LEU A 92 -11.82 12.22 3.75
N GLU A 93 -13.15 12.17 3.75
CA GLU A 93 -13.97 12.69 4.86
C GLU A 93 -13.94 11.83 6.12
N ILE A 94 -13.49 10.57 5.99
CA ILE A 94 -13.43 9.62 7.09
C ILE A 94 -12.07 9.74 7.79
N PRO A 95 -12.02 10.07 9.10
CA PRO A 95 -10.77 10.12 9.85
C PRO A 95 -10.23 8.70 10.02
N THR A 96 -9.30 8.30 9.16
CA THR A 96 -8.71 6.95 9.19
C THR A 96 -7.65 6.84 10.27
N ALA A 97 -7.68 5.73 11.01
CA ALA A 97 -6.65 5.38 11.98
C ALA A 97 -6.18 3.94 11.69
N THR A 98 -4.88 3.75 11.52
CA THR A 98 -4.30 2.44 11.17
C THR A 98 -3.68 1.80 12.41
N SER A 99 -4.04 0.54 12.67
CA SER A 99 -3.37 -0.30 13.66
C SER A 99 -2.81 -1.55 12.99
N VAL A 100 -1.67 -2.04 13.48
CA VAL A 100 -0.98 -3.21 12.93
C VAL A 100 -0.78 -4.24 14.04
N ARG A 101 -0.95 -5.51 13.71
CA ARG A 101 -0.69 -6.64 14.61
C ARG A 101 0.06 -7.72 13.84
N THR A 102 1.01 -8.36 14.49
CA THR A 102 1.76 -9.49 13.93
C THR A 102 1.09 -10.81 14.31
N LEU A 103 0.90 -11.68 13.32
CA LEU A 103 0.35 -13.03 13.50
C LEU A 103 1.34 -14.05 12.96
N SER A 104 1.49 -15.18 13.65
CA SER A 104 2.33 -16.27 13.16
C SER A 104 1.69 -16.96 11.96
N VAL A 105 2.40 -16.95 10.83
CA VAL A 105 1.95 -17.59 9.57
C VAL A 105 2.02 -19.11 9.65
N LYS A 106 2.80 -19.67 10.58
CA LYS A 106 2.96 -21.12 10.72
C LYS A 106 1.62 -21.81 11.01
N LEU A 107 0.89 -21.33 12.02
CA LEU A 107 -0.42 -21.88 12.37
C LEU A 107 -1.41 -21.78 11.20
N LEU A 108 -1.42 -20.62 10.51
CA LEU A 108 -2.30 -20.42 9.35
C LEU A 108 -1.97 -21.39 8.20
N THR A 109 -0.68 -21.67 7.99
CA THR A 109 -0.20 -22.57 6.93
C THR A 109 -0.54 -24.02 7.22
N GLU A 110 -0.34 -24.48 8.47
CA GLU A 110 -0.68 -25.83 8.90
C GLU A 110 -2.20 -26.08 8.77
N ASN A 111 -3.02 -25.16 9.29
CA ASN A 111 -4.48 -25.25 9.18
C ASN A 111 -4.95 -25.26 7.72
N ARG A 112 -4.39 -24.39 6.86
CA ARG A 112 -4.73 -24.37 5.43
C ARG A 112 -4.32 -25.67 4.72
N THR A 113 -3.24 -26.30 5.15
CA THR A 113 -2.74 -27.55 4.57
C THR A 113 -3.69 -28.70 4.90
N LEU A 114 -4.07 -28.85 6.17
CA LEU A 114 -5.05 -29.86 6.61
C LEU A 114 -6.40 -29.70 5.92
N LEU A 115 -6.92 -28.46 5.87
CA LEU A 115 -8.18 -28.15 5.18
C LEU A 115 -8.12 -28.53 3.70
N ASN A 116 -7.04 -28.17 2.99
CA ASN A 116 -6.92 -28.53 1.58
C ASN A 116 -6.73 -30.03 1.36
N GLN A 117 -6.07 -30.74 2.28
CA GLN A 117 -5.97 -32.20 2.21
C GLN A 117 -7.34 -32.85 2.31
N TYR A 118 -8.17 -32.41 3.27
CA TYR A 118 -9.56 -32.84 3.39
C TYR A 118 -10.38 -32.50 2.13
N GLN A 119 -10.28 -31.25 1.64
CA GLN A 119 -11.00 -30.81 0.44
C GLN A 119 -10.68 -31.68 -0.78
N ARG A 120 -9.41 -32.06 -0.97
CA ARG A 120 -9.04 -32.99 -2.07
C ARG A 120 -9.71 -34.35 -1.92
N GLY A 121 -9.84 -34.87 -0.70
CA GLY A 121 -10.48 -36.16 -0.44
C GLY A 121 -11.97 -36.19 -0.81
N ILE A 122 -12.65 -35.05 -0.75
CA ILE A 122 -14.08 -34.92 -1.08
C ILE A 122 -14.34 -34.27 -2.45
N GLY A 123 -13.31 -34.05 -3.27
CA GLY A 123 -13.44 -33.34 -4.56
C GLY A 123 -13.76 -31.85 -4.44
N GLY A 124 -13.53 -31.25 -3.26
CA GLY A 124 -13.76 -29.85 -2.96
C GLY A 124 -12.71 -28.90 -3.55
N GLN A 125 -13.05 -27.62 -3.57
CA GLN A 125 -12.19 -26.57 -4.11
C GLN A 125 -11.06 -26.18 -3.14
N LYS A 126 -10.00 -25.62 -3.71
CA LYS A 126 -8.84 -25.13 -2.97
C LYS A 126 -9.21 -23.96 -2.05
N VAL A 127 -8.87 -24.08 -0.78
CA VAL A 127 -8.98 -23.02 0.22
C VAL A 127 -7.69 -22.19 0.21
N SER A 128 -7.81 -20.91 -0.13
CA SER A 128 -6.72 -19.93 -0.06
C SER A 128 -6.63 -19.24 1.30
N PHE A 129 -5.53 -18.52 1.56
CA PHE A 129 -5.41 -17.70 2.79
C PHE A 129 -6.51 -16.64 2.88
N THR A 130 -6.92 -16.05 1.76
CA THR A 130 -8.01 -15.07 1.70
C THR A 130 -9.32 -15.65 2.24
N HIS A 131 -9.61 -16.94 1.99
CA HIS A 131 -10.82 -17.58 2.53
C HIS A 131 -10.78 -17.67 4.06
N LEU A 132 -9.63 -18.05 4.63
CA LEU A 132 -9.45 -18.14 6.08
C LEU A 132 -9.55 -16.76 6.74
N ILE A 133 -8.92 -15.75 6.14
CA ILE A 133 -8.95 -14.37 6.63
C ILE A 133 -10.38 -13.81 6.53
N ALA A 134 -11.07 -14.01 5.41
CA ALA A 134 -12.45 -13.57 5.23
C ALA A 134 -13.40 -14.22 6.23
N PHE A 135 -13.28 -15.54 6.46
CA PHE A 135 -14.05 -16.23 7.49
C PHE A 135 -13.78 -15.64 8.88
N ALA A 136 -12.51 -15.40 9.23
CA ALA A 136 -12.14 -14.80 10.50
C ALA A 136 -12.72 -13.38 10.67
N ILE A 137 -12.71 -12.56 9.62
CA ILE A 137 -13.32 -11.22 9.61
C ILE A 137 -14.82 -11.32 9.87
N VAL A 138 -15.54 -12.22 9.18
CA VAL A 138 -16.99 -12.41 9.40
C VAL A 138 -17.29 -12.83 10.85
N GLN A 139 -16.49 -13.74 11.41
CA GLN A 139 -16.64 -14.15 12.80
C GLN A 139 -16.31 -13.02 13.78
N ALA A 140 -15.33 -12.17 13.47
CA ALA A 140 -15.01 -10.99 14.26
C ALA A 140 -16.14 -9.95 14.23
N LEU A 141 -16.76 -9.69 13.07
CA LEU A 141 -17.89 -8.77 12.96
C LEU A 141 -19.11 -9.24 13.78
N LYS A 142 -19.33 -10.55 13.89
CA LYS A 142 -20.36 -11.12 14.79
C LYS A 142 -20.04 -10.90 16.27
N ALA A 143 -18.77 -11.07 16.66
CA ALA A 143 -18.33 -10.91 18.04
C ALA A 143 -18.22 -9.44 18.47
N PHE A 144 -17.95 -8.54 17.53
CA PHE A 144 -17.78 -7.11 17.76
C PHE A 144 -18.70 -6.28 16.84
N PRO A 145 -20.01 -6.21 17.13
CA PRO A 145 -20.98 -5.55 16.27
C PRO A 145 -20.73 -4.05 16.07
N THR A 146 -19.99 -3.40 16.97
CA THR A 146 -19.59 -1.99 16.82
C THR A 146 -18.70 -1.75 15.60
N MET A 147 -17.93 -2.76 15.17
CA MET A 147 -17.12 -2.70 13.95
C MET A 147 -17.94 -2.94 12.68
N PHE A 148 -19.19 -3.40 12.79
CA PHE A 148 -20.12 -3.58 11.68
C PHE A 148 -21.17 -2.46 11.70
N SER A 149 -20.73 -1.25 11.40
CA SER A 149 -21.57 -0.05 11.46
C SER A 149 -21.29 0.92 10.32
N THR A 150 -22.29 1.75 10.02
CA THR A 150 -22.20 2.78 8.98
C THR A 150 -22.22 4.16 9.63
N PHE A 151 -21.24 4.99 9.28
CA PHE A 151 -21.23 6.40 9.64
C PHE A 151 -22.08 7.20 8.65
N ILE A 152 -22.99 8.03 9.17
CA ILE A 152 -23.75 8.99 8.37
C ILE A 152 -23.66 10.38 8.98
N ARG A 153 -23.77 11.43 8.16
CA ARG A 153 -23.94 12.81 8.62
C ARG A 153 -25.32 13.30 8.19
N ASP A 154 -26.10 13.73 9.18
CA ASP A 154 -27.34 14.49 8.94
C ASP A 154 -27.06 15.96 9.30
N GLY A 155 -26.81 16.77 8.27
CA GLY A 155 -26.22 18.10 8.44
C GLY A 155 -24.85 18.03 9.12
N ASN A 156 -24.70 18.69 10.27
CA ASN A 156 -23.45 18.69 11.05
C ASN A 156 -23.45 17.68 12.21
N LYS A 157 -24.45 16.80 12.29
CA LYS A 157 -24.57 15.82 13.37
C LYS A 157 -24.05 14.44 12.91
N PRO A 158 -22.95 13.94 13.51
CA PRO A 158 -22.48 12.59 13.22
C PRO A 158 -23.43 11.55 13.83
N GLN A 159 -23.81 10.55 13.06
CA GLN A 159 -24.62 9.42 13.54
C GLN A 159 -23.95 8.09 13.15
N HIS A 160 -24.20 7.07 13.98
CA HIS A 160 -23.74 5.71 13.75
C HIS A 160 -24.95 4.80 13.58
N VAL A 161 -25.07 4.18 12.41
CA VAL A 161 -26.15 3.27 12.04
C VAL A 161 -25.69 1.84 12.28
N ARG A 162 -26.48 1.08 13.04
CA ARG A 162 -26.32 -0.37 13.15
C ARG A 162 -27.23 -1.06 12.12
N PRO A 163 -26.70 -2.03 11.36
CA PRO A 163 -27.50 -2.87 10.49
C PRO A 163 -28.41 -3.83 11.27
#